data_AF-A0AAU9HXU6-F1
#
_entry.id   AF-A0AAU9HXU6-F1
#
_cell.length_a   1.000
_cell.length_b   1.000
_cell.length_c   1.000
_cell.angle_alpha   90.00
_cell.angle_beta   90.00
_cell.angle_gamma   90.00
#
_symmetry.space_group_name_H-M   'P 1'
#
loop_
_entity.id
_entity.type
_entity.pdbx_description
1 polymer ?
#
loop_
_entity_poly.entity_id
_entity_poly.type
_entity_poly.pdbx_seq_one_letter_code
_entity_poly.pdbx_strand_id
1 'polypeptide(L)' 'MSHSFILEAIAEKAESVERRADFDAVAEQRDAGIVASGKAIAWDDMRGYLEKRMAGEPAKRPTARELAR' A
#
# COMPACT_ATOMS: atom_id res chain seq x y z
N MET A 1 -16.98 32.54 -15.55
CA MET A 1 -16.99 31.56 -14.44
C MET A 1 -17.22 30.12 -14.93
N SER A 2 -16.52 29.68 -15.98
CA SER A 2 -16.52 28.27 -16.46
C SER A 2 -15.09 27.75 -16.65
N HIS A 3 -14.16 28.64 -16.98
CA HIS A 3 -12.75 28.32 -17.18
C HIS A 3 -12.05 27.82 -15.91
N SER A 4 -12.34 28.42 -14.74
CA SER A 4 -11.77 27.99 -13.46
C SER A 4 -12.19 26.57 -13.07
N PHE A 5 -13.43 26.18 -13.38
CA PHE A 5 -13.96 24.85 -13.07
C PHE A 5 -13.28 23.75 -13.91
N ILE A 6 -13.02 24.04 -15.19
CA ILE A 6 -12.31 23.10 -16.08
C ILE A 6 -10.87 22.89 -15.60
N LEU A 7 -10.19 23.96 -15.18
CA LEU A 7 -8.81 23.85 -14.66
C LEU A 7 -8.76 23.05 -13.35
N GLU A 8 -9.71 23.27 -12.45
CA GLU A 8 -9.83 22.51 -11.20
C GLU A 8 -10.07 21.02 -11.45
N ALA A 9 -10.99 20.68 -12.37
CA ALA A 9 -11.25 19.29 -12.73
C ALA A 9 -10.04 18.59 -13.38
N ILE A 10 -9.24 19.32 -14.18
CA ILE A 10 -8.00 18.80 -14.75
C ILE A 10 -6.96 18.58 -13.65
N ALA A 11 -6.81 19.53 -12.71
CA ALA A 11 -5.89 19.41 -11.59
C ALA A 11 -6.24 18.20 -10.70
N GLU A 12 -7.51 18.05 -10.30
CA GLU A 12 -7.97 16.92 -9.51
C GLU A 12 -7.71 15.58 -10.23
N LYS A 13 -7.97 15.53 -11.54
CA LYS A 13 -7.72 14.33 -12.34
C LYS A 13 -6.23 14.00 -12.43
N ALA A 14 -5.38 15.01 -12.62
CA ALA A 14 -3.93 14.83 -12.67
C ALA A 14 -3.41 14.27 -11.34
N GLU A 15 -3.77 14.89 -10.22
CA GLU A 15 -3.37 14.40 -8.89
C GLU A 15 -3.88 12.98 -8.62
N SER A 16 -5.10 12.64 -9.04
CA SER A 16 -5.63 11.29 -8.89
C SER A 16 -4.83 10.26 -9.69
N VAL A 17 -4.33 10.62 -10.88
CA VAL A 17 -3.50 9.72 -11.71
C VAL A 17 -2.14 9.55 -11.06
N GLU A 18 -1.54 10.63 -10.56
CA GLU A 18 -0.25 10.58 -9.85
C GLU A 18 -0.33 9.70 -8.60
N ARG A 19 -1.35 9.89 -7.74
CA ARG A 19 -1.56 9.04 -6.55
C ARG A 19 -1.72 7.56 -6.91
N ARG A 20 -2.38 7.26 -8.03
CA ARG A 20 -2.54 5.87 -8.51
C ARG A 20 -1.21 5.30 -8.99
N ALA A 21 -0.47 6.06 -9.79
CA ALA A 21 0.84 5.64 -10.30
C ALA A 21 1.82 5.38 -9.15
N ASP A 22 1.85 6.24 -8.13
CA ASP A 22 2.68 6.05 -6.94
C ASP A 22 2.30 4.78 -6.16
N PHE A 23 0.99 4.52 -6.00
CA PHE A 23 0.51 3.32 -5.34
C PHE A 23 0.92 2.05 -6.10
N ASP A 24 0.74 2.04 -7.42
CA ASP A 24 1.08 0.91 -8.27
C ASP A 24 2.60 0.68 -8.29
N ALA A 25 3.41 1.74 -8.36
CA ALA A 25 4.87 1.64 -8.29
C ALA A 25 5.36 1.01 -6.97
N VAL A 26 4.75 1.37 -5.84
CA VAL A 26 5.06 0.76 -4.55
C VAL A 26 4.63 -0.70 -4.49
N ALA A 27 3.49 -1.05 -5.09
CA ALA A 27 3.03 -2.43 -5.17
C ALA A 27 3.98 -3.30 -5.99
N GLU A 28 4.37 -2.84 -7.19
CA GLU A 28 5.33 -3.50 -8.08
C GLU A 28 6.68 -3.71 -7.38
N GLN A 29 7.21 -2.68 -6.71
CA GLN A 29 8.46 -2.77 -5.96
C GLN A 29 8.40 -3.83 -4.86
N ARG A 30 7.28 -3.91 -4.13
CA ARG A 30 7.09 -4.90 -3.06
C ARG A 30 6.97 -6.30 -3.63
N ASP A 31 6.23 -6.47 -4.72
CA ASP A 31 6.08 -7.77 -5.38
C ASP A 31 7.42 -8.29 -5.90
N ALA A 32 8.19 -7.44 -6.58
CA ALA A 32 9.55 -7.78 -7.02
C ALA A 32 10.44 -8.23 -5.84
N GLY A 33 10.33 -7.56 -4.68
CA GLY A 33 11.03 -7.97 -3.46
C GLY A 33 10.58 -9.33 -2.91
N ILE A 34 9.29 -9.64 -2.96
CA ILE A 34 8.74 -10.93 -2.56
C ILE A 34 9.22 -12.03 -3.51
N VAL A 35 9.14 -11.80 -4.81
CA VAL A 35 9.60 -12.74 -5.85
C VAL A 35 11.10 -13.02 -5.70
N ALA A 36 11.91 -11.99 -5.51
CA ALA A 36 13.36 -12.14 -5.36
C ALA A 36 13.77 -12.84 -4.06
N SER A 37 13.06 -12.59 -2.95
CA SER A 37 13.42 -13.15 -1.64
C SER A 37 12.73 -14.48 -1.32
N GLY A 38 11.62 -14.80 -1.98
CA GLY A 38 10.74 -15.91 -1.63
C GLY A 38 10.03 -15.76 -0.27
N LYS A 39 10.11 -14.58 0.34
CA LYS A 39 9.62 -14.32 1.70
C LYS A 39 8.52 -13.27 1.66
N ALA A 40 7.45 -13.52 2.41
CA ALA A 40 6.37 -12.57 2.61
C ALA A 40 5.81 -12.68 4.04
N ILE A 41 4.98 -11.71 4.42
CA ILE A 41 4.24 -11.75 5.68
C ILE A 41 2.88 -12.39 5.38
N ALA A 42 2.51 -13.43 6.12
CA ALA A 42 1.18 -14.01 6.01
C ALA A 42 0.12 -12.97 6.38
N TRP A 43 -0.98 -12.92 5.63
CA TRP A 43 -2.00 -11.89 5.82
C TRP A 43 -2.59 -11.90 7.23
N ASP A 44 -2.83 -13.08 7.81
CA ASP A 44 -3.36 -13.19 9.18
C ASP A 44 -2.43 -12.56 10.23
N ASP A 45 -1.10 -12.71 10.07
CA ASP A 45 -0.13 -12.09 10.96
C ASP A 45 -0.16 -10.56 10.83
N MET A 46 -0.25 -10.05 9.60
CA MET A 46 -0.33 -8.61 9.34
C MET A 46 -1.65 -8.02 9.86
N ARG A 47 -2.76 -8.71 9.60
CA ARG A 47 -4.09 -8.30 10.06
C ARG A 47 -4.14 -8.20 11.58
N GLY A 48 -3.70 -9.24 12.29
CA GLY A 48 -3.66 -9.22 13.75
C GLY A 48 -2.75 -8.12 14.31
N TYR A 49 -1.63 -7.82 13.65
CA TYR A 49 -0.79 -6.68 14.00
C TYR A 49 -1.52 -5.33 13.83
N LEU A 50 -2.21 -5.12 12.70
CA LEU A 50 -2.92 -3.89 12.40
C LEU A 50 -4.11 -3.67 13.35
N GLU A 51 -4.90 -4.71 13.62
CA GLU A 51 -6.03 -4.65 14.55
C GLU A 51 -5.57 -4.22 15.95
N LYS A 52 -4.49 -4.81 16.49
CA LYS A 52 -3.92 -4.41 17.77
C LYS A 52 -3.37 -2.98 17.76
N ARG A 53 -2.71 -2.57 16.67
CA ARG A 53 -2.21 -1.21 16.50
C ARG A 53 -3.35 -0.19 16.47
N MET A 54 -4.45 -0.50 15.80
CA MET A 54 -5.65 0.33 15.78
C MET A 54 -6.31 0.43 17.15
N ALA A 55 -6.27 -0.64 17.94
CA ALA A 55 -6.74 -0.65 19.33
C ALA A 55 -5.80 0.06 20.33
N GLY A 56 -4.64 0.55 19.89
CA GLY A 56 -3.64 1.17 20.77
C GLY A 56 -2.84 0.18 21.61
N GLU A 57 -2.96 -1.12 21.33
CA GLU A 57 -2.27 -2.17 22.07
C GLU A 57 -0.81 -2.35 21.60
N PRO A 58 0.08 -2.78 22.50
CA PRO A 58 1.42 -3.19 22.10
C PRO A 58 1.36 -4.41 21.18
N ALA A 59 1.80 -4.23 19.94
CA ALA A 59 1.84 -5.28 18.92
C ALA A 59 3.25 -5.43 18.34
N LYS A 60 3.77 -6.66 18.33
CA LYS A 60 5.04 -6.98 17.65
C LYS A 60 4.82 -6.95 16.14
N ARG A 61 5.70 -6.24 15.41
CA ARG A 61 5.66 -6.22 13.95
C ARG A 61 5.93 -7.64 13.40
N PRO A 62 5.09 -8.13 12.48
CA PRO A 62 5.32 -9.43 11.85
C PRO A 62 6.54 -9.36 10.93
N THR A 63 7.25 -10.48 10.80
CA THR A 63 8.48 -10.61 10.01
C THR A 63 8.23 -11.46 8.78
N ALA A 64 8.81 -11.07 7.65
CA ALA A 64 8.70 -11.87 6.42
C ALA A 64 9.35 -13.26 6.63
N ARG A 65 8.63 -14.30 6.22
CA ARG A 65 9.04 -15.70 6.31
C ARG A 65 8.80 -16.38 4.96
N GLU A 66 9.45 -17.52 4.75
CA GLU A 66 9.22 -18.31 3.54
C GLU A 66 7.74 -18.66 3.46
N LEU A 67 7.16 -18.45 2.28
CA LEU A 67 5.81 -18.90 1.99
C LEU A 67 5.87 -20.44 1.90
N ALA A 68 5.33 -21.12 2.92
CA ALA A 68 5.10 -22.55 2.82
C ALA A 68 4.17 -22.79 1.61
N ARG A 69 4.60 -23.68 0.71
CA ARG A 69 3.79 -24.10 -0.44
C ARG A 69 2.52 -24.82 0.00
#